data_AF-A0A7V8Z891-F1
#
_entry.id   AF-A0A7V8Z891-F1
#
_cell.length_a   1.000
_cell.length_b   1.000
_cell.length_c   1.000
_cell.angle_alpha   90.00
_cell.angle_beta   90.00
_cell.angle_gamma   90.00
#
_symmetry.space_group_name_H-M   'P 1'
#
loop_
_entity.id
_entity.type
_entity.pdbx_description
1 polymer ?
#
loop_
_entity_poly.entity_id
_entity_poly.type
_entity_poly.pdbx_seq_one_letter_code
_entity_poly.pdbx_strand_id
1 'polypeptide(L)'
;MITRRKFITASAACTTGLALGSSTALQLARARSVDSFAAPLLEPKPGEKLITILHTNDTHSQIDPLPANDRNAGKGGVARRATLVKRVRKENRNTLLIDAGDAFQGTPYFNLYRGEVEFKAMTAIGYDAMTLGNHDFDNGVDALASAMKFASFDFVSTNYDVRGTKIESRVKPYVVRNLGGVRVGLFGLGIKLEGLNPPDSIRG
;
A
#
# COMPACT_ATOMS: atom_id res chain seq x y z
N MET A 1 -21.41 -14.60 -14.86
CA MET A 1 -19.97 -14.35 -15.08
C MET A 1 -19.74 -12.84 -15.11
N ILE A 2 -19.26 -12.26 -14.01
CA ILE A 2 -19.10 -10.80 -13.85
C ILE A 2 -17.69 -10.43 -14.30
N THR A 3 -17.57 -9.68 -15.40
CA THR A 3 -16.29 -9.21 -15.94
C THR A 3 -15.86 -7.88 -15.31
N ARG A 4 -14.54 -7.67 -15.17
CA ARG A 4 -13.87 -6.51 -14.51
C ARG A 4 -14.44 -5.12 -14.86
N ARG A 5 -15.05 -4.93 -16.03
CA ARG A 5 -15.69 -3.66 -16.42
C ARG A 5 -16.98 -3.35 -15.64
N LYS A 6 -17.76 -4.35 -15.22
CA LYS A 6 -19.01 -4.11 -14.48
C LYS A 6 -18.78 -3.68 -13.03
N PHE A 7 -17.61 -3.95 -12.46
CA PHE A 7 -17.29 -3.57 -11.08
C PHE A 7 -16.91 -2.09 -10.95
N ILE A 8 -16.23 -1.53 -11.97
CA ILE A 8 -15.78 -0.12 -11.95
C ILE A 8 -16.95 0.84 -12.22
N THR A 9 -17.94 0.45 -13.04
CA THR A 9 -19.09 1.31 -13.33
C THR A 9 -20.10 1.39 -12.16
N ALA A 10 -20.17 0.37 -11.30
CA ALA A 10 -21.10 0.34 -10.16
C ALA A 10 -20.71 1.31 -9.02
N SER A 11 -19.48 1.85 -9.02
CA SER A 11 -19.02 2.82 -8.01
C SER A 11 -19.16 4.28 -8.45
N ALA A 12 -19.76 4.56 -9.63
CA ALA A 12 -19.82 5.91 -10.20
C ALA A 12 -21.25 6.42 -10.52
N ALA A 13 -22.31 5.66 -10.21
CA ALA A 13 -23.67 6.11 -10.47
C ALA A 13 -24.63 5.63 -9.37
N CYS A 14 -24.78 6.42 -8.31
CA CYS A 14 -25.96 6.35 -7.45
C CYS A 14 -26.30 7.74 -6.93
N THR A 15 -26.86 8.58 -7.81
CA THR A 15 -27.73 9.71 -7.45
C THR A 15 -28.57 10.09 -8.66
N THR A 16 -29.66 9.35 -8.89
CA THR A 16 -30.83 9.89 -9.59
C THR A 16 -32.04 9.74 -8.66
N GLY A 17 -32.10 10.65 -7.68
CA GLY A 17 -33.38 10.99 -7.05
C GLY A 17 -34.14 11.86 -8.03
N LEU A 18 -35.09 11.27 -8.76
CA LEU A 18 -36.06 12.04 -9.54
C LEU A 18 -37.19 12.45 -8.58
N ALA A 19 -37.09 13.66 -8.02
CA ALA A 19 -38.22 14.31 -7.35
C ALA A 19 -38.93 15.19 -8.40
N LEU A 20 -40.14 14.78 -8.79
CA LEU A 20 -41.06 15.59 -9.58
C LEU A 20 -41.67 16.65 -8.66
N GLY A 21 -41.37 17.93 -8.89
CA GLY A 21 -41.96 19.03 -8.11
C GLY A 21 -41.38 20.40 -8.46
N SER A 22 -42.19 21.18 -9.19
CA SER A 22 -42.17 22.62 -9.44
C SER A 22 -40.92 23.46 -9.07
N SER A 23 -40.31 24.02 -10.12
CA SER A 23 -39.69 25.36 -10.21
C SER A 23 -38.58 25.71 -9.20
N THR A 24 -37.36 25.27 -9.49
CA THR A 24 -36.10 26.03 -9.23
C THR A 24 -34.97 25.40 -10.04
N ALA A 25 -35.05 25.53 -11.37
CA ALA A 25 -34.02 25.06 -12.30
C ALA A 25 -32.89 26.08 -12.43
N LEU A 26 -32.07 26.27 -11.38
CA LEU A 26 -30.76 26.92 -11.53
C LEU A 26 -29.85 26.74 -10.31
N GLN A 27 -29.20 25.57 -10.18
CA GLN A 27 -27.89 25.40 -9.53
C GLN A 27 -27.51 23.92 -9.51
N LEU A 28 -27.08 23.39 -10.67
CA LEU A 28 -26.46 22.07 -10.74
C LEU A 28 -25.13 22.14 -11.48
N ALA A 29 -24.18 22.91 -10.94
CA ALA A 29 -22.80 22.91 -11.40
C ALA A 29 -21.85 23.54 -10.36
N ARG A 30 -21.72 22.93 -9.16
CA ARG A 30 -20.54 23.14 -8.29
C ARG A 30 -20.56 22.21 -7.08
N ALA A 31 -20.09 20.99 -7.27
CA ALA A 31 -19.46 20.17 -6.24
C ALA A 31 -18.82 18.96 -6.92
N ARG A 32 -17.64 19.12 -7.53
CA ARG A 32 -16.70 18.01 -7.63
C ARG A 32 -15.95 17.98 -6.30
N SER A 33 -16.69 17.65 -5.23
CA SER A 33 -16.09 17.53 -3.92
C SER A 33 -15.23 16.27 -3.89
N VAL A 34 -14.11 16.40 -3.21
CA VAL A 34 -13.16 15.35 -2.86
C VAL A 34 -13.75 14.32 -1.86
N ASP A 35 -15.08 14.29 -1.72
CA ASP A 35 -15.84 13.55 -0.71
C ASP A 35 -16.30 12.17 -1.20
N SER A 36 -15.85 11.71 -2.37
CA SER A 36 -16.14 10.35 -2.88
C SER A 36 -15.57 9.21 -2.01
N PHE A 37 -14.90 9.53 -0.90
CA PHE A 37 -14.40 8.56 0.09
C PHE A 37 -15.12 8.65 1.44
N ALA A 38 -16.26 9.36 1.51
CA ALA A 38 -17.05 9.50 2.73
C ALA A 38 -18.07 8.37 2.96
N ALA A 39 -18.12 7.36 2.08
CA ALA A 39 -18.90 6.17 2.35
C ALA A 39 -18.24 5.40 3.52
N PRO A 40 -18.99 5.07 4.59
CA PRO A 40 -18.46 4.23 5.65
C PRO A 40 -17.98 2.90 5.06
N LEU A 41 -16.96 2.30 5.67
CA LEU A 41 -16.63 0.90 5.41
C LEU A 41 -17.90 0.04 5.51
N LEU A 42 -17.92 -1.06 4.75
CA LEU A 42 -19.01 -2.06 4.76
C LEU A 42 -19.50 -2.33 6.18
N GLU A 43 -20.79 -2.14 6.44
CA GLU A 43 -21.37 -2.44 7.76
C GLU A 43 -21.54 -3.97 7.91
N PRO A 44 -20.85 -4.62 8.86
CA PRO A 44 -21.00 -6.06 9.09
C PRO A 44 -22.38 -6.36 9.71
N LYS A 45 -22.98 -7.49 9.34
CA LYS A 45 -24.22 -7.96 9.99
C LYS A 45 -23.95 -8.40 11.43
N PRO A 46 -24.99 -8.53 12.28
CA PRO A 46 -24.84 -9.10 13.61
C PRO A 46 -24.13 -10.46 13.57
N GLY A 47 -23.03 -10.59 14.31
CA GLY A 47 -22.21 -11.80 14.36
C GLY A 47 -21.07 -11.86 13.34
N GLU A 48 -21.03 -10.98 12.34
CA GLU A 48 -19.92 -10.89 11.38
C GLU A 48 -18.76 -10.05 11.93
N LYS A 49 -17.54 -10.40 11.51
CA LYS A 49 -16.32 -9.62 11.78
C LYS A 49 -15.86 -8.98 10.48
N LEU A 50 -15.89 -7.64 10.42
CA LEU A 50 -15.27 -6.92 9.31
C LEU A 50 -13.75 -6.92 9.49
N ILE A 51 -13.04 -7.52 8.53
CA ILE A 51 -11.59 -7.41 8.39
C ILE A 51 -11.30 -6.54 7.18
N THR A 52 -10.47 -5.52 7.35
CA THR A 52 -10.08 -4.62 6.26
C THR A 52 -8.62 -4.87 5.92
N ILE A 53 -8.32 -5.03 4.63
CA ILE A 53 -6.95 -5.15 4.13
C ILE A 53 -6.70 -3.98 3.20
N LEU A 54 -5.79 -3.11 3.60
CA LEU A 54 -5.21 -2.07 2.77
C LEU A 54 -3.91 -2.59 2.20
N HIS A 55 -3.63 -2.28 0.95
CA HIS A 55 -2.35 -2.62 0.33
C HIS A 55 -1.79 -1.47 -0.48
N THR A 56 -0.46 -1.44 -0.56
CA THR A 56 0.30 -0.72 -1.59
C THR A 56 1.26 -1.66 -2.29
N ASN A 57 1.82 -1.20 -3.40
CA ASN A 57 2.82 -1.85 -4.21
C ASN A 57 3.53 -0.78 -5.03
N ASP A 58 4.77 -1.03 -5.45
CA ASP A 58 5.49 -0.19 -6.43
C ASP A 58 5.47 1.30 -6.03
N THR A 59 5.73 1.57 -4.75
CA THR A 59 5.70 2.97 -4.29
C THR A 59 6.90 3.77 -4.79
N HIS A 60 7.97 3.09 -5.20
CA HIS A 60 9.07 3.65 -5.98
C HIS A 60 9.64 4.97 -5.43
N SER A 61 9.80 5.04 -4.11
CA SER A 61 10.28 6.25 -3.41
C SER A 61 9.43 7.51 -3.71
N GLN A 62 8.16 7.37 -4.11
CA GLN A 62 7.26 8.48 -4.39
C GLN A 62 6.72 9.07 -3.06
N ILE A 63 7.57 9.88 -2.40
CA ILE A 63 7.26 10.50 -1.11
C ILE A 63 6.23 11.63 -1.27
N ASP A 64 6.42 12.48 -2.27
CA ASP A 64 5.56 13.62 -2.57
C ASP A 64 4.46 13.26 -3.58
N PRO A 65 3.41 14.10 -3.70
CA PRO A 65 2.46 13.97 -4.81
C PRO A 65 3.18 14.05 -6.16
N LEU A 66 2.60 13.40 -7.17
CA LEU A 66 3.16 13.39 -8.52
C LEU A 66 3.27 14.81 -9.09
N PRO A 67 4.36 15.11 -9.82
CA PRO A 67 4.65 16.46 -10.32
C PRO A 67 3.64 16.92 -11.37
N ALA A 68 3.61 18.22 -11.64
CA ALA A 68 2.63 18.84 -12.53
C ALA A 68 2.68 18.33 -13.99
N ASN A 69 3.83 17.81 -14.42
CA ASN A 69 4.03 17.23 -15.75
C ASN A 69 3.66 15.74 -15.84
N ASP A 70 3.21 15.12 -14.75
CA ASP A 70 2.72 13.74 -14.76
C ASP A 70 1.23 13.68 -15.16
N ARG A 71 0.82 12.62 -15.89
CA ARG A 71 -0.59 12.37 -16.24
C ARG A 71 -1.53 12.28 -15.03
N ASN A 72 -0.98 11.98 -13.85
CA ASN A 72 -1.62 11.85 -12.56
C ASN A 72 -1.17 12.93 -11.57
N ALA A 73 -0.74 14.11 -12.07
CA ALA A 73 -0.31 15.24 -11.28
C ALA A 73 -1.17 15.48 -10.03
N GLY A 74 -0.51 15.72 -8.89
CA GLY A 74 -1.14 16.00 -7.60
C GLY A 74 -1.75 14.78 -6.89
N LYS A 75 -1.74 13.59 -7.50
CA LYS A 75 -2.13 12.32 -6.84
C LYS A 75 -0.94 11.70 -6.09
N GLY A 76 -1.23 10.75 -5.20
CA GLY A 76 -0.21 10.01 -4.46
C GLY A 76 0.36 10.77 -3.27
N GLY A 77 1.59 10.44 -2.89
CA GLY A 77 2.31 11.01 -1.76
C GLY A 77 2.00 10.34 -0.41
N VAL A 78 3.03 10.22 0.41
CA VAL A 78 3.04 9.57 1.73
C VAL A 78 2.04 10.23 2.67
N ALA A 79 1.97 11.57 2.70
CA ALA A 79 1.08 12.30 3.62
C ALA A 79 -0.41 12.01 3.37
N ARG A 80 -0.82 11.93 2.09
CA ARG A 80 -2.20 11.60 1.72
C ARG A 80 -2.50 10.14 2.06
N ARG A 81 -1.56 9.23 1.78
CA ARG A 81 -1.67 7.81 2.15
C ARG A 81 -1.82 7.64 3.67
N ALA A 82 -0.99 8.30 4.47
CA ALA A 82 -1.07 8.29 5.93
C ALA A 82 -2.45 8.75 6.43
N THR A 83 -2.98 9.82 5.84
CA THR A 83 -4.31 10.36 6.18
C THR A 83 -5.42 9.35 5.90
N LEU A 84 -5.37 8.69 4.73
CA LEU A 84 -6.35 7.69 4.34
C LEU A 84 -6.29 6.45 5.24
N VAL A 85 -5.09 5.92 5.50
CA VAL A 85 -4.87 4.79 6.41
C VAL A 85 -5.40 5.12 7.81
N LYS A 86 -5.09 6.30 8.35
CA LYS A 86 -5.55 6.74 9.67
C LYS A 86 -7.09 6.81 9.74
N ARG A 87 -7.75 7.28 8.68
CA ARG A 87 -9.21 7.32 8.59
C ARG A 87 -9.80 5.91 8.60
N VAL A 88 -9.35 5.03 7.70
CA VAL A 88 -9.84 3.64 7.61
C VAL A 88 -9.64 2.90 8.94
N ARG A 89 -8.49 3.07 9.60
CA ARG A 89 -8.24 2.47 10.91
C ARG A 89 -9.11 3.03 12.03
N LYS A 90 -9.60 4.26 11.91
CA LYS A 90 -10.58 4.83 12.85
C LYS A 90 -11.95 4.18 12.68
N GLU A 91 -12.33 3.88 11.44
CA GLU A 91 -13.60 3.24 11.10
C GLU A 91 -13.61 1.73 11.43
N ASN A 92 -12.50 1.03 11.17
CA ASN A 92 -12.33 -0.38 11.55
C ASN A 92 -10.95 -0.64 12.16
N ARG A 93 -10.91 -1.04 13.44
CA ARG A 93 -9.66 -1.40 14.13
C ARG A 93 -9.06 -2.72 13.64
N ASN A 94 -9.86 -3.60 13.02
CA ASN A 94 -9.41 -4.86 12.44
C ASN A 94 -8.85 -4.65 11.02
N THR A 95 -7.90 -3.72 10.88
CA THR A 95 -7.34 -3.31 9.59
C THR A 95 -5.86 -3.68 9.51
N LEU A 96 -5.50 -4.43 8.47
CA LEU A 96 -4.11 -4.64 8.06
C LEU A 96 -3.71 -3.66 6.96
N LEU A 97 -2.46 -3.23 7.00
CA LEU A 97 -1.81 -2.50 5.92
C LEU A 97 -0.56 -3.25 5.47
N ILE A 98 -0.54 -3.69 4.22
CA ILE A 98 0.57 -4.48 3.66
C ILE A 98 1.18 -3.82 2.42
N ASP A 99 2.43 -4.14 2.10
CA ASP A 99 3.10 -3.70 0.88
C ASP A 99 3.60 -4.89 0.03
N ALA A 100 3.42 -4.80 -1.28
CA ALA A 100 3.78 -5.87 -2.21
C ALA A 100 5.22 -5.78 -2.78
N GLY A 101 6.07 -4.90 -2.26
CA GLY A 101 7.46 -4.74 -2.72
C GLY A 101 7.65 -3.52 -3.62
N ASP A 102 8.91 -3.30 -3.99
CA ASP A 102 9.36 -2.15 -4.78
C ASP A 102 9.01 -0.81 -4.10
N ALA A 103 9.39 -0.74 -2.82
CA ALA A 103 9.31 0.52 -2.07
C ALA A 103 10.42 1.49 -2.49
N PHE A 104 11.54 0.94 -2.96
CA PHE A 104 12.73 1.68 -3.37
C PHE A 104 12.74 2.01 -4.86
N GLN A 105 13.71 2.87 -5.23
CA GLN A 105 14.01 3.32 -6.59
C GLN A 105 12.89 4.11 -7.27
N GLY A 106 13.18 5.31 -7.79
CA GLY A 106 12.23 6.06 -8.61
C GLY A 106 12.30 7.58 -8.47
N THR A 107 12.73 8.08 -7.31
CA THR A 107 12.94 9.51 -7.07
C THR A 107 14.32 9.78 -6.46
N PRO A 108 14.82 11.03 -6.48
CA PRO A 108 16.08 11.38 -5.83
C PRO A 108 16.16 11.08 -4.34
N TYR A 109 15.02 10.88 -3.65
CA TYR A 109 15.01 10.49 -2.24
C TYR A 109 15.79 9.19 -2.01
N PHE A 110 15.57 8.15 -2.82
CA PHE A 110 16.28 6.88 -2.67
C PHE A 110 17.79 7.03 -2.90
N ASN A 111 18.19 7.85 -3.88
CA ASN A 111 19.60 8.07 -4.21
C ASN A 111 20.36 8.72 -3.05
N LEU A 112 19.71 9.64 -2.32
CA LEU A 112 20.30 10.39 -1.22
C LEU A 112 20.20 9.66 0.12
N TYR A 113 19.05 9.05 0.42
CA TYR A 113 18.73 8.50 1.74
C TYR A 113 18.73 6.97 1.81
N ARG A 114 18.95 6.28 0.68
CA ARG A 114 19.22 4.84 0.63
C ARG A 114 18.15 3.97 1.34
N GLY A 115 16.88 4.34 1.25
CA GLY A 115 15.76 3.59 1.84
C GLY A 115 15.33 4.04 3.24
N GLU A 116 16.06 4.95 3.88
CA GLU A 116 15.73 5.44 5.23
C GLU A 116 14.38 6.17 5.27
N VAL A 117 14.13 7.07 4.32
CA VAL A 117 12.92 7.91 4.28
C VAL A 117 11.69 7.04 4.03
N GLU A 118 11.80 6.08 3.12
CA GLU A 118 10.76 5.15 2.73
C GLU A 118 10.31 4.30 3.92
N PHE A 119 11.24 3.62 4.58
CA PHE A 119 10.89 2.76 5.71
C PHE A 119 10.52 3.54 6.97
N LYS A 120 11.08 4.73 7.23
CA LYS A 120 10.56 5.61 8.29
C LYS A 120 9.12 6.03 8.01
N ALA A 121 8.79 6.39 6.78
CA ALA A 121 7.44 6.74 6.39
C ALA A 121 6.47 5.57 6.54
N MET A 122 6.84 4.37 6.07
CA MET A 122 6.02 3.16 6.23
C MET A 122 5.83 2.78 7.71
N THR A 123 6.89 2.86 8.51
CA THR A 123 6.84 2.70 9.97
C THR A 123 5.87 3.71 10.60
N ALA A 124 5.95 4.99 10.23
CA ALA A 124 5.10 6.04 10.78
C ALA A 124 3.61 5.90 10.37
N ILE A 125 3.33 5.39 9.17
CA ILE A 125 1.97 5.03 8.73
C ILE A 125 1.47 3.78 9.49
N GLY A 126 2.40 2.92 9.91
CA GLY A 126 2.16 1.69 10.65
C GLY A 126 1.83 0.54 9.70
N TYR A 127 2.68 0.25 8.72
CA TYR A 127 2.56 -0.98 7.94
C TYR A 127 2.67 -2.22 8.85
N ASP A 128 2.01 -3.31 8.47
CA ASP A 128 2.00 -4.56 9.22
C ASP A 128 2.99 -5.57 8.64
N ALA A 129 3.10 -5.64 7.31
CA ALA A 129 4.06 -6.48 6.63
C ALA A 129 4.38 -5.98 5.22
N MET A 130 5.54 -6.37 4.69
CA MET A 130 5.99 -6.09 3.33
C MET A 130 6.67 -7.34 2.73
N THR A 131 6.46 -7.62 1.45
CA THR A 131 7.31 -8.56 0.69
C THR A 131 8.42 -7.82 -0.06
N LEU A 132 9.41 -8.54 -0.56
CA LEU A 132 10.54 -7.97 -1.29
C LEU A 132 10.31 -8.01 -2.80
N GLY A 133 10.44 -6.85 -3.44
CA GLY A 133 10.49 -6.69 -4.89
C GLY A 133 11.92 -6.72 -5.43
N ASN A 134 12.09 -6.50 -6.74
CA ASN A 134 13.42 -6.47 -7.36
C ASN A 134 14.18 -5.17 -7.04
N HIS A 135 13.49 -4.03 -7.00
CA HIS A 135 14.13 -2.74 -6.74
C HIS A 135 14.60 -2.59 -5.30
N ASP A 136 14.08 -3.41 -4.39
CA ASP A 136 14.54 -3.46 -3.00
C ASP A 136 16.01 -3.94 -2.88
N PHE A 137 16.53 -4.62 -3.92
CA PHE A 137 17.90 -5.11 -4.01
C PHE A 137 18.84 -4.23 -4.87
N ASP A 138 18.39 -3.09 -5.40
CA ASP A 138 19.16 -2.28 -6.35
C ASP A 138 20.51 -1.78 -5.78
N ASN A 139 20.55 -1.47 -4.49
CA ASN A 139 21.78 -1.06 -3.78
C ASN A 139 22.49 -2.23 -3.06
N GLY A 140 22.05 -3.47 -3.30
CA GLY A 140 22.60 -4.65 -2.65
C GLY A 140 21.92 -5.04 -1.33
N VAL A 141 22.09 -6.30 -0.94
CA VAL A 141 21.54 -6.88 0.29
C VAL A 141 22.00 -6.13 1.55
N ASP A 142 23.22 -5.62 1.57
CA ASP A 142 23.78 -4.84 2.68
C ASP A 142 23.11 -3.49 2.88
N ALA A 143 22.78 -2.80 1.79
CA ALA A 143 22.05 -1.55 1.84
C ALA A 143 20.61 -1.79 2.29
N LEU A 144 19.97 -2.84 1.77
CA LEU A 144 18.64 -3.27 2.21
C LEU A 144 18.63 -3.58 3.73
N ALA A 145 19.61 -4.35 4.23
CA ALA A 145 19.75 -4.64 5.65
C ALA A 145 19.89 -3.37 6.50
N SER A 146 20.58 -2.35 5.98
CA SER A 146 20.72 -1.05 6.64
C SER A 146 19.42 -0.27 6.67
N ALA A 147 18.68 -0.23 5.55
CA ALA A 147 17.37 0.40 5.49
C ALA A 147 16.36 -0.30 6.43
N MET A 148 16.35 -1.63 6.49
CA MET A 148 15.45 -2.44 7.34
C MET A 148 15.52 -2.10 8.83
N LYS A 149 16.57 -1.41 9.30
CA LYS A 149 16.68 -0.88 10.67
C LYS A 149 15.63 0.19 10.98
N PHE A 150 15.11 0.87 9.97
CA PHE A 150 14.06 1.89 10.09
C PHE A 150 12.64 1.33 9.96
N ALA A 151 12.51 0.03 9.67
CA ALA A 151 11.23 -0.66 9.50
C ALA A 151 10.79 -1.33 10.82
N SER A 152 9.63 -0.92 11.34
CA SER A 152 9.00 -1.54 12.52
C SER A 152 7.97 -2.62 12.16
N PHE A 153 7.96 -3.08 10.91
CA PHE A 153 7.03 -4.06 10.36
C PHE A 153 7.76 -5.33 9.92
N ASP A 154 7.00 -6.41 9.68
CA ASP A 154 7.58 -7.70 9.30
C ASP A 154 7.88 -7.76 7.79
N PHE A 155 9.02 -8.33 7.42
CA PHE A 155 9.30 -8.69 6.02
C PHE A 155 8.98 -10.16 5.81
N VAL A 156 8.29 -10.46 4.71
CA VAL A 156 7.92 -11.83 4.35
C VAL A 156 8.39 -12.20 2.94
N SER A 157 9.04 -13.36 2.79
CA SER A 157 9.34 -13.97 1.49
C SER A 157 9.51 -15.47 1.66
N THR A 158 8.81 -16.25 0.83
CA THR A 158 8.85 -17.73 0.89
C THR A 158 9.82 -18.34 -0.11
N ASN A 159 10.20 -17.60 -1.16
CA ASN A 159 10.93 -18.13 -2.31
C ASN A 159 12.32 -17.51 -2.51
N TYR A 160 12.69 -16.50 -1.73
CA TYR A 160 14.06 -15.99 -1.70
C TYR A 160 14.87 -16.69 -0.61
N ASP A 161 16.03 -17.22 -0.99
CA ASP A 161 16.99 -17.78 -0.03
C ASP A 161 17.86 -16.66 0.53
N VAL A 162 17.62 -16.31 1.79
CA VAL A 162 18.32 -15.23 2.51
C VAL A 162 19.32 -15.77 3.54
N ARG A 163 19.57 -17.08 3.56
CA ARG A 163 20.46 -17.71 4.55
C ARG A 163 21.89 -17.20 4.40
N GLY A 164 22.56 -16.90 5.52
CA GLY A 164 23.91 -16.35 5.55
C GLY A 164 24.00 -14.86 5.27
N THR A 165 22.89 -14.22 4.86
CA THR A 165 22.86 -12.78 4.57
C THR A 165 22.52 -11.96 5.81
N LYS A 166 22.81 -10.64 5.78
CA LYS A 166 22.46 -9.73 6.88
C LYS A 166 20.95 -9.53 7.09
N ILE A 167 20.12 -9.94 6.14
CA ILE A 167 18.65 -9.85 6.23
C ILE A 167 17.98 -11.14 6.72
N GLU A 168 18.74 -12.22 6.94
CA GLU A 168 18.20 -13.53 7.35
C GLU A 168 17.27 -13.44 8.56
N SER A 169 17.69 -12.71 9.60
CA SER A 169 16.89 -12.55 10.84
C SER A 169 15.66 -11.64 10.68
N ARG A 170 15.56 -10.90 9.57
CA ARG A 170 14.52 -9.89 9.33
C ARG A 170 13.43 -10.38 8.38
N VAL A 171 13.75 -11.35 7.52
CA VAL A 171 12.81 -11.89 6.53
C VAL A 171 12.29 -13.25 7.00
N LYS A 172 10.98 -13.37 7.16
CA LYS A 172 10.31 -14.60 7.57
C LYS A 172 9.61 -15.23 6.37
N PRO A 173 9.39 -16.56 6.33
CA PRO A 173 8.56 -17.16 5.28
C PRO A 173 7.12 -16.65 5.34
N TYR A 174 6.57 -16.49 6.55
CA TYR A 174 5.23 -15.95 6.78
C TYR A 174 5.11 -15.36 8.18
N VAL A 175 4.05 -14.58 8.40
CA VAL A 175 3.61 -14.12 9.73
C VAL A 175 2.11 -14.33 9.89
N VAL A 176 1.63 -14.41 11.13
CA VAL A 176 0.20 -14.54 11.44
C VAL A 176 -0.23 -13.36 12.30
N ARG A 177 -1.31 -12.68 11.91
CA ARG A 177 -1.92 -11.58 12.65
C ARG A 177 -3.28 -12.00 13.20
N ASN A 178 -3.62 -11.56 14.41
CA ASN A 178 -4.94 -11.76 14.99
C ASN A 178 -5.72 -10.44 14.94
N LEU A 179 -6.85 -10.44 14.25
CA LEU A 179 -7.72 -9.29 14.06
C LEU A 179 -9.10 -9.61 14.61
N GLY A 180 -9.41 -9.09 15.80
CA GLY A 180 -10.72 -9.27 16.42
C GLY A 180 -11.13 -10.73 16.64
N GLY A 181 -10.17 -11.65 16.80
CA GLY A 181 -10.38 -13.09 16.95
C GLY A 181 -10.12 -13.90 15.67
N VAL A 182 -9.94 -13.25 14.52
CA VAL A 182 -9.65 -13.90 13.24
C VAL A 182 -8.14 -13.97 13.02
N ARG A 183 -7.59 -15.16 12.74
CA ARG A 183 -6.19 -15.34 12.37
C ARG A 183 -6.00 -15.17 10.86
N VAL A 184 -5.12 -14.25 10.46
CA VAL A 184 -4.75 -13.97 9.07
C VAL A 184 -3.29 -14.30 8.86
N GLY A 185 -2.99 -15.25 7.98
CA GLY A 185 -1.62 -15.58 7.56
C GLY A 185 -1.19 -14.71 6.39
N LEU A 186 0.04 -14.17 6.46
CA LEU A 186 0.66 -13.35 5.43
C LEU A 186 1.97 -14.02 5.00
N PHE A 187 2.13 -14.31 3.72
CA PHE A 187 3.36 -14.82 3.13
C PHE A 187 3.68 -14.03 1.86
N GLY A 188 4.96 -13.96 1.51
CA GLY A 188 5.45 -13.19 0.35
C GLY A 188 5.94 -14.10 -0.78
N LEU A 189 5.74 -13.65 -2.01
CA LEU A 189 6.34 -14.24 -3.20
C LEU A 189 7.01 -13.12 -4.00
N GLY A 190 8.31 -13.25 -4.19
CA GLY A 190 9.08 -12.37 -5.06
C GLY A 190 9.18 -12.91 -6.49
N ILE A 191 9.47 -12.03 -7.44
CA ILE A 191 9.71 -12.41 -8.83
C ILE A 191 11.11 -13.03 -8.99
N LYS A 192 11.37 -13.64 -10.16
CA LYS A 192 12.71 -14.14 -10.47
C LYS A 192 13.67 -12.96 -10.65
N LEU A 193 14.74 -12.89 -9.84
CA LEU A 193 15.68 -11.76 -9.83
C LEU A 193 16.75 -11.87 -10.94
N GLU A 194 17.08 -13.08 -11.41
CA GLU A 194 18.08 -13.23 -12.46
C GLU A 194 17.62 -12.57 -13.76
N GLY A 195 18.44 -11.64 -14.26
CA GLY A 195 18.13 -10.84 -15.45
C GLY A 195 17.44 -9.51 -15.16
N LEU A 196 16.98 -9.28 -13.92
CA LEU A 196 16.45 -7.99 -13.46
C LEU A 196 17.45 -7.23 -12.59
N ASN A 197 18.23 -7.96 -11.79
CA ASN A 197 19.25 -7.38 -10.93
C ASN A 197 20.65 -7.91 -11.30
N PRO A 198 21.72 -7.11 -11.10
CA PRO A 198 23.08 -7.60 -11.17
C PRO A 198 23.31 -8.77 -10.18
N PRO A 199 24.04 -9.83 -10.54
CA PRO A 199 24.29 -10.96 -9.64
C PRO A 199 24.86 -10.56 -8.28
N ASP A 200 25.71 -9.53 -8.24
CA ASP A 200 26.36 -9.06 -7.01
C ASP A 200 25.40 -8.29 -6.09
N SER A 201 24.28 -7.77 -6.60
CA SER A 201 23.32 -7.02 -5.78
C SER A 201 22.33 -7.95 -5.04
N ILE A 202 22.21 -9.20 -5.47
CA ILE A 202 21.30 -10.20 -4.90
C ILE A 202 22.05 -11.32 -4.13
N ARG A 203 23.38 -11.34 -4.21
CA ARG A 203 24.25 -12.23 -3.41
C ARG A 203 24.67 -11.47 -2.15
N GLY A 204 24.26 -11.97 -0.98
CA GLY A 204 24.60 -11.43 0.34
C GLY A 204 25.58 -12.31 1.09
#